data_AF-A0A954R5I0-F1
#
_entry.id   AF-A0A954R5I0-F1
#
_cell.length_a   1.000
_cell.length_b   1.000
_cell.length_c   1.000
_cell.angle_alpha   90.00
_cell.angle_beta   90.00
_cell.angle_gamma   90.00
#
_symmetry.space_group_name_H-M   'P 1'
#
loop_
_entity.id
_entity.type
_entity.pdbx_description
1 polymer ?
#
loop_
_entity_poly.entity_id
_entity_poly.type
_entity_poly.pdbx_seq_one_letter_code
_entity_poly.pdbx_strand_id
1 'polypeptide(L)'
;GPAPLAAGAVLVMQGDGLLIGVDPANGVERWQRELPVGAMRYVTPLDAGYATLSEQGETLSVAAGVELWQINAYTGELLTKTNVPPSDIETVWGYVAQFGDSIYATRMKPTAPRTAQDTPTRYTFVNNDYNSERPLVTARAVSKLDGSGAMLWSYEGQGVIAHGSLAVDEERQRMIFVEGRSAACIEHATDQVPLATIMEEAQLVCLNTETGAIAWEQPLAWPEASNMMYGQLAGDKVVLTTSESEADKANYAVRVWSLKDGAPIWQAKHRHVRSGLFHGEQVHHPVLLSQADGTQLLVAEPYLYDLRNGNRVVPEGAAEDWALVRPGHSCGTLTGTGHFLFFRASNPTLLDLSQPGGKAFTALAPNRAGCWINMIPAAGRLLIPEASASCICNYSIQTSMAFAPISEAERESSLPTLEEVLVAGE
;
A
#
# COMPACT_ATOMS: atom_id res chain seq x y z
N GLY A 1 8.83 -2.32 8.07
CA GLY A 1 7.70 -3.15 8.53
C GLY A 1 6.49 -2.86 7.67
N PRO A 2 5.43 -3.68 7.81
CA PRO A 2 4.13 -3.45 7.19
C PRO A 2 3.55 -2.07 7.48
N ALA A 3 2.63 -1.63 6.62
CA ALA A 3 1.86 -0.42 6.86
C ALA A 3 0.97 -0.60 8.10
N PRO A 4 0.81 0.42 8.96
CA PRO A 4 -0.21 0.43 9.98
C PRO A 4 -1.61 0.53 9.35
N LEU A 5 -2.63 0.11 10.07
CA LEU A 5 -4.03 0.18 9.66
C LEU A 5 -4.78 1.13 10.57
N ALA A 6 -5.63 1.99 10.02
CA ALA A 6 -6.46 2.89 10.83
C ALA A 6 -7.86 3.02 10.24
N ALA A 7 -8.86 2.78 11.06
CA ALA A 7 -10.27 2.92 10.72
C ALA A 7 -11.08 3.18 11.99
N GLY A 8 -12.07 4.07 11.91
CA GLY A 8 -12.88 4.47 13.06
C GLY A 8 -12.04 4.85 14.29
N ALA A 9 -12.26 4.15 15.40
CA ALA A 9 -11.57 4.39 16.68
C ALA A 9 -10.36 3.47 16.92
N VAL A 10 -9.81 2.86 15.87
CA VAL A 10 -8.71 1.88 15.98
C VAL A 10 -7.53 2.25 15.09
N LEU A 11 -6.34 2.16 15.66
CA LEU A 11 -5.06 2.09 14.96
C LEU A 11 -4.41 0.74 15.28
N VAL A 12 -4.00 -0.02 14.27
CA VAL A 12 -3.26 -1.27 14.44
C VAL A 12 -1.86 -1.10 13.89
N MET A 13 -0.86 -1.31 14.75
CA MET A 13 0.55 -1.36 14.39
C MET A 13 1.00 -2.82 14.28
N GLN A 14 2.02 -3.04 13.46
CA GLN A 14 2.62 -4.37 13.29
C GLN A 14 4.06 -4.33 13.79
N GLY A 15 4.28 -5.01 14.93
CA GLY A 15 5.60 -5.20 15.53
C GLY A 15 6.33 -6.39 14.92
N ASP A 16 7.44 -6.79 15.54
CA ASP A 16 8.18 -7.98 15.15
C ASP A 16 7.45 -9.24 15.61
N GLY A 17 6.62 -9.83 14.73
CA GLY A 17 5.85 -11.03 15.02
C GLY A 17 4.60 -10.81 15.86
N LEU A 18 4.11 -9.57 16.01
CA LEU A 18 2.89 -9.28 16.76
C LEU A 18 2.11 -8.08 16.21
N LEU A 19 0.84 -8.00 16.57
CA LEU A 19 -0.08 -6.91 16.30
C LEU A 19 -0.32 -6.11 17.58
N ILE A 20 -0.36 -4.79 17.47
CA ILE A 20 -0.58 -3.88 18.59
C ILE A 20 -1.79 -3.01 18.26
N GLY A 21 -2.86 -3.14 19.04
CA GLY A 21 -4.02 -2.26 18.97
C GLY A 21 -3.78 -1.01 19.80
N VAL A 22 -3.94 0.15 19.18
CA VAL A 22 -3.67 1.46 19.76
C VAL A 22 -4.89 2.35 19.60
N ASP A 23 -5.14 3.17 20.61
CA ASP A 23 -6.08 4.26 20.52
C ASP A 23 -5.49 5.39 19.63
N PRO A 24 -6.08 5.69 18.46
CA PRO A 24 -5.56 6.75 17.57
C PRO A 24 -5.67 8.15 18.19
N ALA A 25 -6.44 8.34 19.27
CA ALA A 25 -6.65 9.64 19.88
C ALA A 25 -5.54 10.06 20.84
N ASN A 26 -4.95 9.12 21.56
CA ASN A 26 -3.96 9.40 22.61
C ASN A 26 -2.72 8.48 22.57
N GLY A 27 -2.68 7.51 21.65
CA GLY A 27 -1.56 6.59 21.49
C GLY A 27 -1.49 5.48 22.54
N VAL A 28 -2.52 5.30 23.38
CA VAL A 28 -2.55 4.24 24.40
C VAL A 28 -2.67 2.88 23.72
N GLU A 29 -1.74 1.99 24.04
CA GLU A 29 -1.84 0.58 23.70
C GLU A 29 -3.00 -0.06 24.47
N ARG A 30 -3.92 -0.70 23.74
CA ARG A 30 -5.08 -1.40 24.29
C ARG A 30 -4.84 -2.89 24.43
N TRP A 31 -4.17 -3.48 23.45
CA TRP A 31 -3.91 -4.91 23.38
C TRP A 31 -2.70 -5.22 22.51
N GLN A 32 -2.08 -6.36 22.78
CA GLN A 32 -1.10 -6.99 21.90
C GLN A 32 -1.56 -8.40 21.57
N ARG A 33 -1.21 -8.87 20.37
CA ARG A 33 -1.43 -10.25 19.96
C ARG A 33 -0.28 -10.76 19.12
N GLU A 34 0.33 -11.85 19.56
CA GLU A 34 1.33 -12.56 18.80
C GLU A 34 0.75 -13.14 17.52
N LEU A 35 1.49 -12.98 16.43
CA LEU A 35 1.20 -13.64 15.17
C LEU A 35 1.87 -15.02 15.15
N PRO A 36 1.30 -15.99 14.41
CA PRO A 36 1.99 -17.25 14.19
C PRO A 36 3.36 -17.01 13.56
N VAL A 37 4.30 -17.91 13.90
CA VAL A 37 5.60 -17.98 13.25
C VAL A 37 5.41 -18.00 11.73
N GLY A 38 6.10 -17.09 11.02
CA GLY A 38 6.04 -17.00 9.57
C GLY A 38 4.84 -16.22 9.02
N ALA A 39 3.96 -15.66 9.85
CA ALA A 39 2.87 -14.81 9.37
C ALA A 39 3.33 -13.38 9.05
N MET A 40 4.28 -12.83 9.81
CA MET A 40 4.82 -11.50 9.55
C MET A 40 5.62 -11.49 8.24
N ARG A 41 5.33 -10.52 7.39
CA ARG A 41 5.97 -10.38 6.07
C ARG A 41 6.91 -9.18 6.02
N TYR A 42 8.08 -9.42 5.44
CA TYR A 42 9.05 -8.39 5.09
C TYR A 42 8.89 -8.01 3.61
N VAL A 43 9.61 -6.97 3.18
CA VAL A 43 9.73 -6.64 1.76
C VAL A 43 8.40 -6.31 1.10
N THR A 44 7.64 -5.48 1.81
CA THR A 44 6.29 -5.06 1.45
C THR A 44 6.11 -4.48 0.04
N PRO A 45 7.10 -3.83 -0.62
CA PRO A 45 6.91 -3.38 -2.01
C PRO A 45 6.69 -4.52 -3.02
N LEU A 46 7.14 -5.74 -2.69
CA LEU A 46 7.08 -6.90 -3.58
C LEU A 46 5.91 -7.84 -3.24
N ASP A 47 5.10 -7.49 -2.25
CA ASP A 47 3.95 -8.25 -1.77
C ASP A 47 2.72 -7.32 -1.67
N ALA A 48 1.62 -7.79 -1.08
CA ALA A 48 0.44 -7.00 -0.79
C ALA A 48 0.07 -7.03 0.70
N GLY A 49 -0.94 -6.23 1.06
CA GLY A 49 -1.47 -6.19 2.42
C GLY A 49 -2.07 -7.54 2.83
N TYR A 50 -1.62 -8.06 3.97
CA TYR A 50 -2.10 -9.32 4.55
C TYR A 50 -3.00 -9.13 5.77
N ALA A 51 -3.33 -7.87 6.07
CA ALA A 51 -4.22 -7.49 7.14
C ALA A 51 -5.06 -6.30 6.70
N THR A 52 -6.30 -6.22 7.17
CA THR A 52 -7.24 -5.15 6.83
C THR A 52 -8.23 -4.91 7.97
N LEU A 53 -8.73 -3.68 8.06
CA LEU A 53 -9.81 -3.32 8.97
C LEU A 53 -11.12 -3.25 8.19
N SER A 54 -12.22 -3.67 8.80
CA SER A 54 -13.57 -3.26 8.38
C SER A 54 -13.66 -1.72 8.34
N GLU A 55 -14.55 -1.17 7.53
CA GLU A 55 -14.69 0.29 7.31
C GLU A 55 -14.80 1.11 8.61
N GLN A 56 -15.56 0.61 9.60
CA GLN A 56 -15.75 1.29 10.90
C GLN A 56 -14.69 0.90 11.94
N GLY A 57 -13.74 0.04 11.58
CA GLY A 57 -12.66 -0.42 12.47
C GLY A 57 -13.12 -1.36 13.58
N GLU A 58 -14.17 -2.14 13.37
CA GLU A 58 -14.71 -3.09 14.35
C GLU A 58 -13.97 -4.44 14.29
N THR A 59 -13.69 -4.92 13.08
CA THR A 59 -13.00 -6.20 12.84
C THR A 59 -11.68 -5.97 12.12
N LEU A 60 -10.64 -6.67 12.58
CA LEU A 60 -9.34 -6.80 11.94
C LEU A 60 -9.23 -8.21 11.37
N SER A 61 -9.10 -8.31 10.05
CA SER A 61 -8.90 -9.57 9.33
C SER A 61 -7.42 -9.73 8.96
N VAL A 62 -6.81 -10.88 9.25
CA VAL A 62 -5.35 -11.11 9.10
C VAL A 62 -5.05 -12.49 8.54
N ALA A 63 -4.29 -12.57 7.46
CA ALA A 63 -3.73 -13.82 6.96
C ALA A 63 -2.57 -14.29 7.85
N ALA A 64 -2.88 -15.20 8.75
CA ALA A 64 -2.00 -15.72 9.79
C ALA A 64 -1.46 -17.12 9.44
N GLY A 65 -0.93 -17.26 8.21
CA GLY A 65 -0.45 -18.54 7.68
C GLY A 65 -1.61 -19.40 7.16
N VAL A 66 -1.79 -20.61 7.70
CA VAL A 66 -2.89 -21.51 7.30
C VAL A 66 -4.26 -21.05 7.81
N GLU A 67 -4.31 -20.07 8.70
CA GLU A 67 -5.54 -19.50 9.26
C GLU A 67 -5.72 -18.05 8.81
N LEU A 68 -6.95 -17.65 8.50
CA LEU A 68 -7.39 -16.28 8.42
C LEU A 68 -8.03 -15.93 9.76
N TRP A 69 -7.46 -14.98 10.49
CA TRP A 69 -7.95 -14.53 11.79
C TRP A 69 -8.88 -13.35 11.60
N GLN A 70 -10.05 -13.39 12.25
CA GLN A 70 -10.88 -12.21 12.49
C GLN A 70 -10.79 -11.85 13.97
N ILE A 71 -10.45 -10.61 14.24
CA ILE A 71 -10.13 -10.10 15.58
C ILE A 71 -11.02 -8.90 15.84
N ASN A 72 -11.58 -8.78 17.05
CA ASN A 72 -12.18 -7.53 17.47
C ASN A 72 -11.07 -6.47 17.54
N ALA A 73 -11.12 -5.50 16.64
CA ALA A 73 -10.01 -4.57 16.45
C ALA A 73 -9.84 -3.61 17.66
N TYR A 74 -10.89 -3.42 18.46
CA TYR A 74 -10.84 -2.60 19.66
C TYR A 74 -10.26 -3.33 20.87
N THR A 75 -10.63 -4.60 21.08
CA THR A 75 -10.28 -5.39 22.28
C THR A 75 -9.13 -6.37 22.07
N GLY A 76 -8.83 -6.73 20.83
CA GLY A 76 -7.84 -7.77 20.49
C GLY A 76 -8.37 -9.19 20.65
N GLU A 77 -9.65 -9.37 20.98
CA GLU A 77 -10.28 -10.69 21.10
C GLU A 77 -10.30 -11.43 19.75
N LEU A 78 -10.01 -12.73 19.75
CA LEU A 78 -10.12 -13.54 18.55
C LEU A 78 -11.59 -13.93 18.37
N LEU A 79 -12.19 -13.54 17.26
CA LEU A 79 -13.59 -13.85 16.95
C LEU A 79 -13.69 -15.17 16.20
N THR A 80 -12.93 -15.29 15.11
CA THR A 80 -13.02 -16.43 14.20
C THR A 80 -11.64 -16.79 13.64
N LYS A 81 -11.47 -18.07 13.31
CA LYS A 81 -10.35 -18.61 12.54
C LYS A 81 -10.88 -19.42 11.37
N THR A 82 -10.46 -19.08 10.17
CA THR A 82 -10.80 -19.83 8.96
C THR A 82 -9.57 -20.48 8.38
N ASN A 83 -9.53 -21.81 8.38
CA ASN A 83 -8.45 -22.54 7.74
C ASN A 83 -8.50 -22.34 6.22
N VAL A 84 -7.34 -22.36 5.58
CA VAL A 84 -7.26 -22.50 4.13
C VAL A 84 -8.04 -23.76 3.70
N PRO A 85 -8.83 -23.69 2.61
CA PRO A 85 -9.49 -24.86 2.07
C PRO A 85 -8.45 -25.88 1.57
N PRO A 86 -8.76 -27.19 1.61
CA PRO A 86 -7.89 -28.22 1.03
C PRO A 86 -7.60 -27.96 -0.45
N SER A 87 -6.36 -28.21 -0.87
CA SER A 87 -5.90 -28.12 -2.27
C SER A 87 -4.81 -29.16 -2.55
N ASP A 88 -4.55 -29.43 -3.83
CA ASP A 88 -3.53 -30.40 -4.26
C ASP A 88 -2.10 -29.97 -3.88
N ILE A 89 -1.89 -28.67 -3.72
CA ILE A 89 -0.65 -28.08 -3.20
C ILE A 89 -0.90 -27.51 -1.80
N GLU A 90 0.13 -27.49 -0.97
CA GLU A 90 0.08 -26.77 0.30
C GLU A 90 -0.07 -25.27 0.05
N THR A 91 -1.03 -24.64 0.74
CA THR A 91 -1.29 -23.20 0.63
C THR A 91 -1.43 -22.53 1.99
N VAL A 92 -1.18 -21.24 2.02
CA VAL A 92 -1.43 -20.31 3.13
C VAL A 92 -2.25 -19.12 2.62
N TRP A 93 -2.93 -18.43 3.52
CA TRP A 93 -3.60 -17.17 3.20
C TRP A 93 -2.56 -16.07 2.87
N GLY A 94 -2.87 -15.29 1.84
CA GLY A 94 -2.04 -14.25 1.26
C GLY A 94 -2.56 -12.85 1.53
N TYR A 95 -2.87 -12.12 0.46
CA TYR A 95 -3.56 -10.83 0.47
C TYR A 95 -4.89 -10.93 1.23
N VAL A 96 -5.28 -9.86 1.94
CA VAL A 96 -6.59 -9.75 2.59
C VAL A 96 -7.17 -8.35 2.39
N ALA A 97 -8.43 -8.27 1.98
CA ALA A 97 -9.22 -7.03 1.97
C ALA A 97 -10.65 -7.30 2.44
N GLN A 98 -11.29 -6.31 3.06
CA GLN A 98 -12.63 -6.44 3.62
C GLN A 98 -13.50 -5.25 3.20
N PHE A 99 -14.72 -5.54 2.74
CA PHE A 99 -15.72 -4.56 2.32
C PHE A 99 -17.08 -5.00 2.85
N GLY A 100 -17.63 -4.26 3.81
CA GLY A 100 -18.77 -4.72 4.61
C GLY A 100 -18.46 -6.10 5.23
N ASP A 101 -19.36 -7.06 4.99
CA ASP A 101 -19.21 -8.44 5.45
C ASP A 101 -18.39 -9.33 4.49
N SER A 102 -18.02 -8.83 3.32
CA SER A 102 -17.24 -9.59 2.34
C SER A 102 -15.75 -9.52 2.67
N ILE A 103 -15.09 -10.67 2.78
CA ILE A 103 -13.64 -10.77 2.90
C ILE A 103 -13.06 -11.38 1.63
N TYR A 104 -12.12 -10.68 1.01
CA TYR A 104 -11.33 -11.17 -0.11
C TYR A 104 -9.98 -11.64 0.42
N ALA A 105 -9.60 -12.87 0.08
CA ALA A 105 -8.29 -13.38 0.45
C ALA A 105 -7.66 -14.20 -0.68
N THR A 106 -6.34 -14.10 -0.85
CA THR A 106 -5.62 -14.98 -1.77
C THR A 106 -5.09 -16.23 -1.08
N ARG A 107 -4.87 -17.28 -1.86
CA ARG A 107 -4.09 -18.45 -1.45
C ARG A 107 -2.78 -18.47 -2.23
N MET A 108 -1.68 -18.75 -1.53
CA MET A 108 -0.33 -18.80 -2.10
C MET A 108 0.45 -19.96 -1.48
N LYS A 109 1.55 -20.38 -2.10
CA LYS A 109 2.46 -21.35 -1.47
C LYS A 109 3.07 -20.78 -0.17
N PRO A 110 3.35 -21.61 0.85
CA PRO A 110 4.06 -21.18 2.06
C PRO A 110 5.43 -20.55 1.80
N THR A 111 6.04 -20.86 0.64
CA THR A 111 7.35 -20.33 0.21
C THR A 111 7.29 -18.94 -0.43
N ALA A 112 6.10 -18.48 -0.82
CA ALA A 112 5.90 -17.22 -1.52
C ALA A 112 6.21 -15.99 -0.65
N PRO A 113 5.68 -15.84 0.58
CA PRO A 113 5.95 -14.66 1.39
C PRO A 113 7.40 -14.62 1.86
N ARG A 114 7.93 -13.41 2.03
CA ARG A 114 9.26 -13.21 2.61
C ARG A 114 9.14 -13.11 4.13
N THR A 115 9.47 -14.21 4.79
CA THR A 115 9.38 -14.37 6.25
C THR A 115 10.77 -14.69 6.80
N ALA A 116 11.10 -14.21 8.00
CA ALA A 116 12.39 -14.53 8.64
C ALA A 116 12.30 -14.54 10.16
N GLN A 117 12.85 -15.60 10.76
CA GLN A 117 12.96 -15.74 12.22
C GLN A 117 14.34 -15.40 12.75
N ASP A 118 15.37 -15.49 11.90
CA ASP A 118 16.75 -15.24 12.28
C ASP A 118 17.26 -13.89 11.72
N THR A 119 18.11 -13.24 12.51
CA THR A 119 18.73 -11.96 12.17
C THR A 119 19.53 -11.99 10.86
N PRO A 120 20.35 -13.02 10.55
CA PRO A 120 21.06 -13.12 9.28
C PRO A 120 20.12 -13.03 8.06
N THR A 121 19.03 -13.81 8.02
CA THR A 121 18.06 -13.76 6.92
C THR A 121 17.44 -12.37 6.80
N ARG A 122 17.04 -11.74 7.91
CA ARG A 122 16.50 -10.36 7.93
C ARG A 122 17.49 -9.34 7.37
N TYR A 123 18.79 -9.51 7.61
CA TYR A 123 19.81 -8.64 7.03
C TYR A 123 19.95 -8.81 5.51
N THR A 124 19.70 -10.01 4.98
CA THR A 124 19.74 -10.21 3.52
C THR A 124 18.64 -9.44 2.80
N PHE A 125 17.46 -9.32 3.41
CA PHE A 125 16.35 -8.50 2.94
C PHE A 125 16.74 -7.02 2.84
N VAL A 126 17.24 -6.43 3.93
CA VAL A 126 17.64 -5.01 3.98
C VAL A 126 18.61 -4.63 2.86
N ASN A 127 19.55 -5.51 2.51
CA ASN A 127 20.58 -5.24 1.51
C ASN A 127 20.14 -5.51 0.06
N ASN A 128 19.12 -6.35 -0.15
CA ASN A 128 18.79 -6.85 -1.49
C ASN A 128 17.45 -6.38 -2.03
N ASP A 129 16.52 -5.99 -1.16
CA ASP A 129 15.12 -5.88 -1.52
C ASP A 129 14.76 -4.64 -2.31
N TYR A 130 15.56 -3.58 -2.17
CA TYR A 130 15.45 -2.37 -2.96
C TYR A 130 16.39 -2.39 -4.16
N ASN A 131 16.87 -3.57 -4.59
CA ASN A 131 17.54 -3.71 -5.87
C ASN A 131 16.50 -3.84 -6.99
N SER A 132 16.93 -3.60 -8.22
CA SER A 132 16.08 -3.83 -9.39
C SER A 132 15.73 -5.32 -9.54
N GLU A 133 14.60 -5.57 -10.19
CA GLU A 133 14.19 -6.88 -10.70
C GLU A 133 14.09 -7.97 -9.62
N ARG A 134 13.68 -7.58 -8.41
CA ARG A 134 13.40 -8.57 -7.36
C ARG A 134 12.07 -9.27 -7.65
N PRO A 135 11.97 -10.59 -7.41
CA PRO A 135 10.74 -11.33 -7.68
C PRO A 135 9.54 -10.85 -6.84
N LEU A 136 8.35 -10.81 -7.43
CA LEU A 136 7.11 -10.47 -6.75
C LEU A 136 6.55 -11.70 -6.03
N VAL A 137 5.89 -11.49 -4.89
CA VAL A 137 5.06 -12.51 -4.26
C VAL A 137 3.80 -12.68 -5.10
N THR A 138 3.44 -13.93 -5.37
CA THR A 138 2.28 -14.24 -6.20
C THR A 138 1.34 -15.24 -5.53
N ALA A 139 0.06 -15.15 -5.87
CA ALA A 139 -0.97 -16.09 -5.46
C ALA A 139 -1.29 -17.13 -6.52
N ARG A 140 -1.90 -18.23 -6.09
CA ARG A 140 -2.49 -19.26 -6.94
C ARG A 140 -3.99 -19.16 -7.06
N ALA A 141 -4.64 -18.47 -6.12
CA ALA A 141 -6.09 -18.28 -6.17
C ALA A 141 -6.51 -17.02 -5.43
N VAL A 142 -7.72 -16.55 -5.75
CA VAL A 142 -8.44 -15.54 -4.97
C VAL A 142 -9.76 -16.14 -4.50
N SER A 143 -10.24 -15.72 -3.34
CA SER A 143 -11.46 -16.24 -2.74
C SER A 143 -12.24 -15.14 -2.07
N LYS A 144 -13.57 -15.26 -2.10
CA LYS A 144 -14.49 -14.42 -1.32
C LYS A 144 -15.10 -15.26 -0.21
N LEU A 145 -15.07 -14.71 0.99
CA LEU A 145 -15.68 -15.25 2.18
C LEU A 145 -16.73 -14.27 2.70
N ASP A 146 -17.72 -14.77 3.44
CA ASP A 146 -18.60 -13.93 4.25
C ASP A 146 -18.00 -13.56 5.60
N GLY A 147 -18.71 -12.76 6.39
CA GLY A 147 -18.25 -12.28 7.69
C GLY A 147 -18.08 -13.38 8.75
N SER A 148 -18.62 -14.58 8.52
CA SER A 148 -18.39 -15.76 9.36
C SER A 148 -17.14 -16.55 8.94
N GLY A 149 -16.52 -16.16 7.82
CA GLY A 149 -15.41 -16.88 7.22
C GLY A 149 -15.86 -18.09 6.38
N ALA A 150 -17.14 -18.18 6.01
CA ALA A 150 -17.60 -19.21 5.08
C ALA A 150 -17.25 -18.81 3.64
N MET A 151 -16.74 -19.78 2.88
CA MET A 151 -16.38 -19.57 1.48
C MET A 151 -17.62 -19.35 0.62
N LEU A 152 -17.67 -18.25 -0.12
CA LEU A 152 -18.73 -17.95 -1.09
C LEU A 152 -18.34 -18.40 -2.50
N TRP A 153 -17.11 -18.08 -2.92
CA TRP A 153 -16.54 -18.54 -4.18
C TRP A 153 -15.01 -18.49 -4.15
N SER A 154 -14.39 -19.25 -5.07
CA SER A 154 -12.95 -19.22 -5.31
C SER A 154 -12.65 -19.18 -6.81
N TYR A 155 -11.74 -18.30 -7.21
CA TYR A 155 -11.11 -18.29 -8.52
C TYR A 155 -9.75 -18.98 -8.42
N GLU A 156 -9.59 -20.12 -9.07
CA GLU A 156 -8.30 -20.80 -9.23
C GLU A 156 -7.56 -20.19 -10.42
N GLY A 157 -6.34 -19.71 -10.17
CA GLY A 157 -5.50 -19.14 -11.21
C GLY A 157 -5.07 -20.20 -12.23
N GLN A 158 -4.99 -19.80 -13.48
CA GLN A 158 -4.36 -20.55 -14.57
C GLN A 158 -2.83 -20.49 -14.48
N GLY A 159 -2.26 -19.58 -13.69
CA GLY A 159 -0.83 -19.51 -13.41
C GLY A 159 -0.53 -18.88 -12.06
N VAL A 160 0.00 -17.66 -12.06
CA VAL A 160 0.31 -16.89 -10.84
C VAL A 160 -0.28 -15.49 -10.90
N ILE A 161 -0.88 -15.04 -9.80
CA ILE A 161 -1.51 -13.73 -9.67
C ILE A 161 -0.55 -12.78 -8.94
N ALA A 162 -0.14 -11.69 -9.57
CA ALA A 162 0.78 -10.72 -8.97
C ALA A 162 0.09 -9.95 -7.83
N HIS A 163 0.53 -10.15 -6.59
CA HIS A 163 -0.15 -9.60 -5.41
C HIS A 163 -0.32 -8.08 -5.46
N GLY A 164 0.73 -7.33 -5.80
CA GLY A 164 0.68 -5.87 -5.86
C GLY A 164 -0.34 -5.31 -6.87
N SER A 165 -0.79 -6.13 -7.83
CA SER A 165 -1.77 -5.72 -8.85
C SER A 165 -3.23 -5.85 -8.41
N LEU A 166 -3.52 -6.51 -7.27
CA LEU A 166 -4.89 -6.77 -6.82
C LEU A 166 -5.58 -5.47 -6.38
N ALA A 167 -6.76 -5.20 -6.94
CA ALA A 167 -7.63 -4.14 -6.48
C ALA A 167 -9.11 -4.55 -6.57
N VAL A 168 -9.93 -4.08 -5.64
CA VAL A 168 -11.33 -4.48 -5.47
C VAL A 168 -12.22 -3.25 -5.31
N ASP A 169 -13.38 -3.27 -5.97
CA ASP A 169 -14.46 -2.29 -5.87
C ASP A 169 -15.78 -3.08 -5.78
N GLU A 170 -16.30 -3.27 -4.56
CA GLU A 170 -17.59 -3.95 -4.35
C GLU A 170 -18.78 -3.14 -4.89
N GLU A 171 -18.71 -1.80 -4.90
CA GLU A 171 -19.81 -0.97 -5.40
C GLU A 171 -20.05 -1.20 -6.89
N ARG A 172 -18.96 -1.39 -7.65
CA ARG A 172 -19.00 -1.76 -9.08
C ARG A 172 -18.96 -3.26 -9.32
N GLN A 173 -18.87 -4.05 -8.25
CA GLN A 173 -18.74 -5.49 -8.25
C GLN A 173 -17.58 -5.97 -9.14
N ARG A 174 -16.40 -5.36 -8.99
CA ARG A 174 -15.21 -5.69 -9.78
C ARG A 174 -13.98 -5.92 -8.92
N MET A 175 -13.21 -6.91 -9.30
CA MET A 175 -11.84 -7.11 -8.84
C MET A 175 -10.94 -7.22 -10.05
N ILE A 176 -9.76 -6.62 -9.99
CA ILE A 176 -8.75 -6.74 -11.05
C ILE A 176 -7.46 -7.30 -10.49
N PHE A 177 -6.69 -7.96 -11.36
CA PHE A 177 -5.32 -8.37 -11.11
C PHE A 177 -4.60 -8.72 -12.42
N VAL A 178 -3.28 -8.74 -12.35
CA VAL A 178 -2.40 -9.26 -13.39
C VAL A 178 -2.07 -10.72 -13.08
N GLU A 179 -2.31 -11.58 -14.05
CA GLU A 179 -2.03 -13.01 -13.97
C GLU A 179 -1.02 -13.44 -15.04
N GLY A 180 0.10 -14.03 -14.64
CA GLY A 180 1.07 -14.65 -15.54
C GLY A 180 0.75 -16.12 -15.74
N ARG A 181 0.57 -16.54 -17.00
CA ARG A 181 0.11 -17.89 -17.38
C ARG A 181 1.17 -18.73 -18.10
N SER A 182 2.39 -18.23 -18.23
CA SER A 182 3.47 -18.99 -18.88
C SER A 182 3.80 -20.26 -18.10
N ALA A 183 4.38 -21.26 -18.77
CA ALA A 183 4.82 -22.49 -18.10
C ALA A 183 5.77 -22.20 -16.92
N ALA A 184 6.65 -21.19 -17.07
CA ALA A 184 7.55 -20.74 -16.01
C ALA A 184 6.81 -20.18 -14.78
N CYS A 185 5.64 -19.54 -14.97
CA CYS A 185 4.77 -19.13 -13.88
C CYS A 185 4.06 -20.32 -13.24
N ILE A 186 3.44 -21.18 -14.06
CA ILE A 186 2.68 -22.35 -13.59
C ILE A 186 3.57 -23.24 -12.72
N GLU A 187 4.75 -23.58 -13.20
CA GLU A 187 5.68 -24.51 -12.57
C GLU A 187 6.62 -23.86 -11.54
N HIS A 188 6.51 -22.54 -11.31
CA HIS A 188 7.46 -21.82 -10.47
C HIS A 188 7.55 -22.43 -9.06
N ALA A 189 8.75 -22.79 -8.62
CA ALA A 189 8.92 -23.56 -7.40
C ALA A 189 8.41 -22.85 -6.14
N THR A 190 8.70 -21.54 -6.01
CA THR A 190 8.48 -20.80 -4.75
C THR A 190 7.34 -19.79 -4.80
N ASP A 191 6.77 -19.50 -5.97
CA ASP A 191 5.83 -18.39 -6.23
C ASP A 191 6.34 -16.98 -5.88
N GLN A 192 7.66 -16.83 -5.77
CA GLN A 192 8.36 -15.55 -5.85
C GLN A 192 8.85 -15.35 -7.29
N VAL A 193 8.04 -14.71 -8.15
CA VAL A 193 8.22 -14.73 -9.61
C VAL A 193 8.72 -13.36 -10.12
N PRO A 194 9.82 -13.30 -10.90
CA PRO A 194 10.24 -12.05 -11.56
C PRO A 194 9.13 -11.47 -12.43
N LEU A 195 8.94 -10.16 -12.40
CA LEU A 195 7.88 -9.50 -13.17
C LEU A 195 8.04 -9.74 -14.69
N ALA A 196 9.27 -9.77 -15.19
CA ALA A 196 9.55 -10.12 -16.59
C ALA A 196 9.04 -11.52 -16.96
N THR A 197 9.15 -12.50 -16.06
CA THR A 197 8.61 -13.85 -16.24
C THR A 197 7.09 -13.86 -16.22
N ILE A 198 6.46 -13.08 -15.32
CA ILE A 198 4.99 -12.89 -15.31
C ILE A 198 4.53 -12.32 -16.66
N MET A 199 5.28 -11.37 -17.23
CA MET A 199 4.95 -10.69 -18.48
C MET A 199 5.13 -11.54 -19.75
N GLU A 200 5.76 -12.72 -19.69
CA GLU A 200 5.89 -13.62 -20.85
C GLU A 200 4.53 -13.99 -21.43
N GLU A 201 3.54 -14.22 -20.57
CA GLU A 201 2.16 -14.52 -20.93
C GLU A 201 1.20 -13.94 -19.88
N ALA A 202 1.20 -12.61 -19.74
CA ALA A 202 0.35 -11.92 -18.77
C ALA A 202 -1.05 -11.59 -19.32
N GLN A 203 -2.04 -11.68 -18.44
CA GLN A 203 -3.40 -11.20 -18.64
C GLN A 203 -3.76 -10.19 -17.56
N LEU A 204 -4.38 -9.06 -17.95
CA LEU A 204 -5.14 -8.24 -17.03
C LEU A 204 -6.54 -8.85 -16.91
N VAL A 205 -6.83 -9.44 -15.76
CA VAL A 205 -8.08 -10.16 -15.50
C VAL A 205 -8.98 -9.28 -14.65
N CYS A 206 -10.27 -9.28 -14.99
CA CYS A 206 -11.30 -8.64 -14.20
C CYS A 206 -12.38 -9.64 -13.82
N LEU A 207 -12.59 -9.86 -12.52
CA LEU A 207 -13.64 -10.71 -11.98
C LEU A 207 -14.88 -9.89 -11.60
N ASN A 208 -16.04 -10.51 -11.74
CA ASN A 208 -17.24 -10.09 -11.03
C ASN A 208 -17.16 -10.57 -9.58
N THR A 209 -17.27 -9.66 -8.61
CA THR A 209 -17.05 -10.00 -7.20
C THR A 209 -18.24 -10.69 -6.52
N GLU A 210 -19.41 -10.69 -7.15
CA GLU A 210 -20.58 -11.44 -6.68
C GLU A 210 -20.42 -12.93 -6.98
N THR A 211 -19.94 -13.27 -8.18
CA THR A 211 -19.90 -14.66 -8.67
C THR A 211 -18.51 -15.29 -8.71
N GLY A 212 -17.45 -14.48 -8.69
CA GLY A 212 -16.07 -14.93 -8.92
C GLY A 212 -15.76 -15.24 -10.40
N ALA A 213 -16.72 -15.06 -11.31
CA ALA A 213 -16.52 -15.31 -12.73
C ALA A 213 -15.74 -14.19 -13.40
N ILE A 214 -14.96 -14.52 -14.44
CA ILE A 214 -14.28 -13.53 -15.29
C ILE A 214 -15.34 -12.69 -16.00
N ALA A 215 -15.34 -11.39 -15.74
CA ALA A 215 -16.15 -10.41 -16.44
C ALA A 215 -15.52 -10.04 -17.79
N TRP A 216 -14.19 -9.87 -17.80
CA TRP A 216 -13.37 -9.70 -18.99
C TRP A 216 -11.89 -9.99 -18.66
N GLU A 217 -11.09 -10.27 -19.68
CA GLU A 217 -9.64 -10.33 -19.58
C GLU A 217 -9.00 -9.74 -20.84
N GLN A 218 -7.79 -9.18 -20.71
CA GLN A 218 -7.04 -8.57 -21.81
C GLN A 218 -5.58 -9.04 -21.78
N PRO A 219 -4.99 -9.44 -22.92
CA PRO A 219 -3.56 -9.71 -22.99
C PRO A 219 -2.76 -8.48 -22.57
N LEU A 220 -1.77 -8.68 -21.70
CA LEU A 220 -0.95 -7.61 -21.16
C LEU A 220 0.52 -7.81 -21.55
N ALA A 221 0.95 -7.16 -22.62
CA ALA A 221 2.36 -7.06 -22.97
C ALA A 221 2.93 -5.72 -22.47
N TRP A 222 3.94 -5.79 -21.59
CA TRP A 222 4.54 -4.59 -20.99
C TRP A 222 6.06 -4.74 -20.83
N PRO A 223 6.86 -4.36 -21.85
CA PRO A 223 8.31 -4.54 -21.82
C PRO A 223 9.01 -3.79 -20.67
N GLU A 224 8.47 -2.64 -20.26
CA GLU A 224 9.02 -1.82 -19.17
C GLU A 224 8.69 -2.35 -17.76
N ALA A 225 7.97 -3.47 -17.66
CA ALA A 225 7.55 -4.03 -16.37
C ALA A 225 8.62 -4.98 -15.82
N SER A 226 9.56 -4.45 -15.03
CA SER A 226 10.66 -5.27 -14.48
C SER A 226 10.79 -5.24 -12.96
N ASN A 227 10.44 -4.14 -12.30
CA ASN A 227 10.70 -3.97 -10.86
C ASN A 227 9.49 -4.22 -9.95
N MET A 228 8.33 -3.64 -10.26
CA MET A 228 7.11 -3.74 -9.44
C MET A 228 5.85 -3.65 -10.29
N MET A 229 4.71 -4.05 -9.74
CA MET A 229 3.40 -3.93 -10.37
C MET A 229 2.38 -3.53 -9.30
N TYR A 230 1.83 -2.32 -9.41
CA TYR A 230 0.77 -1.84 -8.52
C TYR A 230 -0.53 -1.62 -9.29
N GLY A 231 -1.63 -2.14 -8.75
CA GLY A 231 -2.97 -1.99 -9.29
C GLY A 231 -3.87 -1.15 -8.39
N GLN A 232 -4.67 -0.26 -8.98
CA GLN A 232 -5.64 0.58 -8.28
C GLN A 232 -6.93 0.68 -9.09
N LEU A 233 -8.06 0.74 -8.40
CA LEU A 233 -9.35 1.07 -8.98
C LEU A 233 -9.74 2.50 -8.57
N ALA A 234 -10.21 3.27 -9.55
CA ALA A 234 -10.59 4.66 -9.38
C ALA A 234 -11.83 4.96 -10.22
N GLY A 235 -13.01 4.82 -9.61
CA GLY A 235 -14.27 4.94 -10.32
C GLY A 235 -14.38 3.90 -11.44
N ASP A 236 -14.50 4.37 -12.69
CA ASP A 236 -14.61 3.51 -13.87
C ASP A 236 -13.25 3.12 -14.48
N LYS A 237 -12.14 3.29 -13.74
CA LYS A 237 -10.78 3.10 -14.26
C LYS A 237 -9.97 2.07 -13.49
N VAL A 238 -9.18 1.32 -14.24
CA VAL A 238 -8.09 0.47 -13.76
C VAL A 238 -6.79 1.20 -14.01
N VAL A 239 -6.00 1.44 -12.97
CA VAL A 239 -4.67 2.03 -13.07
C VAL A 239 -3.65 0.96 -12.72
N LEU A 240 -2.73 0.68 -13.65
CA LEU A 240 -1.54 -0.09 -13.34
C LEU A 240 -0.31 0.80 -13.45
N THR A 241 0.61 0.64 -12.50
CA THR A 241 1.91 1.31 -12.49
C THR A 241 3.01 0.27 -12.38
N THR A 242 4.03 0.42 -13.22
CA THR A 242 5.24 -0.40 -13.21
C THR A 242 6.48 0.48 -13.41
N SER A 243 7.66 -0.13 -13.32
CA SER A 243 8.92 0.56 -13.53
C SER A 243 10.02 -0.37 -14.02
N GLU A 244 11.00 0.25 -14.64
CA GLU A 244 12.28 -0.33 -15.00
C GLU A 244 13.42 0.55 -14.47
N SER A 245 14.61 -0.04 -14.39
CA SER A 245 15.82 0.67 -13.96
C SER A 245 16.72 0.87 -15.18
N GLU A 246 16.95 2.13 -15.56
CA GLU A 246 17.82 2.50 -16.66
C GLU A 246 19.02 3.29 -16.14
N ALA A 247 20.20 2.70 -16.28
CA ALA A 247 21.43 3.17 -15.66
C ALA A 247 21.26 3.37 -14.13
N ASP A 248 21.33 4.61 -13.66
CA ASP A 248 21.23 4.97 -12.25
C ASP A 248 19.87 5.57 -11.87
N LYS A 249 18.83 5.43 -12.71
CA LYS A 249 17.50 6.00 -12.46
C LYS A 249 16.37 5.01 -12.71
N ALA A 250 15.29 5.19 -11.97
CA ALA A 250 14.03 4.52 -12.25
C ALA A 250 13.26 5.24 -13.36
N ASN A 251 12.68 4.47 -14.28
CA ASN A 251 11.68 4.93 -15.23
C ASN A 251 10.36 4.28 -14.90
N TYR A 252 9.34 5.11 -14.70
CA TYR A 252 7.99 4.69 -14.39
C TYR A 252 7.15 4.64 -15.66
N ALA A 253 6.24 3.68 -15.69
CA ALA A 253 5.19 3.59 -16.70
C ALA A 253 3.84 3.42 -16.03
N VAL A 254 2.87 4.17 -16.51
CA VAL A 254 1.46 4.10 -16.08
C VAL A 254 0.62 3.76 -17.29
N ARG A 255 -0.33 2.85 -17.13
CA ARG A 255 -1.39 2.60 -18.12
C ARG A 255 -2.73 2.57 -17.40
N VAL A 256 -3.73 3.13 -18.07
CA VAL A 256 -5.09 3.23 -17.55
C VAL A 256 -6.06 2.62 -18.54
N TRP A 257 -6.96 1.78 -18.03
CA TRP A 257 -8.02 1.11 -18.79
C TRP A 257 -9.39 1.42 -18.20
N SER A 258 -10.41 1.25 -19.03
CA SER A 258 -11.81 1.21 -18.63
C SER A 258 -12.07 -0.05 -17.80
N LEU A 259 -12.61 0.12 -16.60
CA LEU A 259 -13.03 -0.99 -15.73
C LEU A 259 -14.19 -1.81 -16.33
N LYS A 260 -14.97 -1.19 -17.22
CA LYS A 260 -16.15 -1.80 -17.82
C LYS A 260 -15.79 -2.99 -18.71
N ASP A 261 -14.75 -2.85 -19.52
CA ASP A 261 -14.44 -3.74 -20.64
C ASP A 261 -12.93 -3.94 -20.91
N GLY A 262 -12.06 -3.31 -20.12
CA GLY A 262 -10.62 -3.38 -20.32
C GLY A 262 -10.12 -2.58 -21.54
N ALA A 263 -10.91 -1.65 -22.09
CA ALA A 263 -10.45 -0.80 -23.18
C ALA A 263 -9.36 0.19 -22.69
N PRO A 264 -8.24 0.37 -23.42
CA PRO A 264 -7.20 1.32 -23.03
C PRO A 264 -7.72 2.76 -23.09
N ILE A 265 -7.38 3.57 -22.09
CA ILE A 265 -7.75 4.99 -22.01
C ILE A 265 -6.54 5.86 -22.32
N TRP A 266 -5.47 5.76 -21.52
CA TRP A 266 -4.24 6.51 -21.73
C TRP A 266 -3.05 5.78 -21.10
N GLN A 267 -1.84 6.19 -21.50
CA GLN A 267 -0.59 5.71 -20.92
C GLN A 267 0.43 6.85 -20.82
N ALA A 268 1.31 6.74 -19.84
CA ALA A 268 2.41 7.68 -19.64
C ALA A 268 3.69 6.93 -19.27
N LYS A 269 4.83 7.53 -19.63
CA LYS A 269 6.15 7.11 -19.16
C LYS A 269 6.93 8.32 -18.72
N HIS A 270 7.73 8.16 -17.69
CA HIS A 270 8.56 9.24 -17.18
C HIS A 270 9.73 8.74 -16.35
N ARG A 271 10.78 9.55 -16.33
CA ARG A 271 11.98 9.28 -15.52
C ARG A 271 11.85 9.90 -14.15
N HIS A 272 12.33 9.20 -13.13
CA HIS A 272 12.46 9.76 -11.80
C HIS A 272 13.47 10.92 -11.79
N VAL A 273 13.24 11.94 -10.97
CA VAL A 273 14.15 13.10 -10.90
C VAL A 273 15.49 12.76 -10.26
N ARG A 274 15.47 11.92 -9.21
CA ARG A 274 16.69 11.49 -8.51
C ARG A 274 17.43 10.38 -9.24
N SER A 275 18.75 10.50 -9.19
CA SER A 275 19.71 9.43 -9.43
C SER A 275 19.94 8.62 -8.15
N GLY A 276 20.40 7.39 -8.33
CA GLY A 276 20.58 6.41 -7.26
C GLY A 276 19.34 5.55 -7.12
N LEU A 277 19.56 4.24 -7.02
CA LEU A 277 18.52 3.21 -6.84
C LEU A 277 18.71 2.53 -5.47
N PHE A 278 19.20 3.29 -4.49
CA PHE A 278 19.65 2.77 -3.20
C PHE A 278 18.59 2.91 -2.10
N HIS A 279 17.52 3.67 -2.34
CA HIS A 279 16.48 3.95 -1.36
C HIS A 279 15.07 3.54 -1.83
N GLY A 280 15.00 2.73 -2.89
CA GLY A 280 13.76 2.20 -3.43
C GLY A 280 13.11 3.09 -4.47
N GLU A 281 13.89 3.97 -5.13
CA GLU A 281 13.44 4.87 -6.20
C GLU A 281 12.74 4.15 -7.37
N GLN A 282 12.90 2.83 -7.49
CA GLN A 282 12.24 2.01 -8.50
C GLN A 282 10.96 1.31 -8.01
N VAL A 283 10.66 1.32 -6.71
CA VAL A 283 9.49 0.65 -6.13
C VAL A 283 8.46 1.60 -5.52
N HIS A 284 8.54 2.91 -5.79
CA HIS A 284 7.52 3.86 -5.29
C HIS A 284 6.11 3.50 -5.78
N HIS A 285 5.18 3.46 -4.83
CA HIS A 285 3.77 3.25 -5.06
C HIS A 285 3.07 4.58 -5.46
N PRO A 286 2.15 4.56 -6.44
CA PRO A 286 1.40 5.74 -6.85
C PRO A 286 0.32 6.12 -5.82
N VAL A 287 -0.06 7.40 -5.76
CA VAL A 287 -1.13 7.89 -4.89
C VAL A 287 -2.23 8.50 -5.73
N LEU A 288 -3.47 8.13 -5.46
CA LEU A 288 -4.63 8.78 -6.03
C LEU A 288 -5.17 9.84 -5.06
N LEU A 289 -5.27 11.09 -5.52
CA LEU A 289 -5.83 12.20 -4.76
C LEU A 289 -7.19 12.58 -5.36
N SER A 290 -8.25 12.39 -4.58
CA SER A 290 -9.57 12.90 -4.93
C SER A 290 -9.74 14.32 -4.40
N GLN A 291 -10.09 15.24 -5.30
CA GLN A 291 -10.32 16.65 -5.01
C GLN A 291 -11.79 16.90 -4.68
N ALA A 292 -12.07 18.01 -3.98
CA ALA A 292 -13.44 18.36 -3.57
C ALA A 292 -14.38 18.64 -4.76
N ASP A 293 -13.84 19.02 -5.91
CA ASP A 293 -14.58 19.25 -7.16
C ASP A 293 -14.84 17.96 -7.98
N GLY A 294 -14.42 16.80 -7.44
CA GLY A 294 -14.53 15.49 -8.11
C GLY A 294 -13.37 15.16 -9.06
N THR A 295 -12.41 16.08 -9.25
CA THR A 295 -11.20 15.80 -10.02
C THR A 295 -10.37 14.73 -9.29
N GLN A 296 -9.78 13.81 -10.03
CA GLN A 296 -8.89 12.80 -9.49
C GLN A 296 -7.49 12.97 -10.11
N LEU A 297 -6.50 13.12 -9.26
CA LEU A 297 -5.10 13.27 -9.66
C LEU A 297 -4.33 12.02 -9.29
N LEU A 298 -3.70 11.39 -10.28
CA LEU A 298 -2.73 10.32 -10.05
C LEU A 298 -1.35 10.94 -9.84
N VAL A 299 -0.80 10.74 -8.64
CA VAL A 299 0.58 11.08 -8.29
C VAL A 299 1.45 9.86 -8.55
N ALA A 300 2.06 9.82 -9.72
CA ALA A 300 3.10 8.86 -10.06
C ALA A 300 4.43 9.62 -10.04
N GLU A 301 5.12 9.57 -8.91
CA GLU A 301 6.28 10.41 -8.64
C GLU A 301 7.28 10.38 -9.82
N PRO A 302 7.73 11.55 -10.30
CA PRO A 302 7.59 12.88 -9.71
C PRO A 302 6.47 13.75 -10.29
N TYR A 303 5.52 13.17 -11.05
CA TYR A 303 4.51 13.93 -11.77
C TYR A 303 3.09 13.66 -11.28
N LEU A 304 2.22 14.64 -11.51
CA LEU A 304 0.78 14.53 -11.32
C LEU A 304 0.11 14.42 -12.69
N TYR A 305 -0.90 13.57 -12.76
CA TYR A 305 -1.68 13.33 -13.97
C TYR A 305 -3.18 13.49 -13.65
N ASP A 306 -3.93 14.23 -14.49
CA ASP A 306 -5.40 14.17 -14.47
C ASP A 306 -5.80 12.75 -14.88
N LEU A 307 -6.39 12.00 -13.95
CA LEU A 307 -6.71 10.59 -14.15
C LEU A 307 -7.66 10.37 -15.35
N ARG A 308 -8.46 11.37 -15.72
CA ARG A 308 -9.41 11.26 -16.82
C ARG A 308 -8.72 11.12 -18.18
N ASN A 309 -7.61 11.83 -18.40
CA ASN A 309 -7.03 12.01 -19.74
C ASN A 309 -5.51 11.80 -19.80
N GLY A 310 -4.82 11.69 -18.66
CA GLY A 310 -3.38 11.50 -18.60
C GLY A 310 -2.57 12.76 -18.88
N ASN A 311 -3.21 13.94 -18.90
CA ASN A 311 -2.49 15.21 -19.02
C ASN A 311 -1.71 15.47 -17.74
N ARG A 312 -0.47 15.97 -17.89
CA ARG A 312 0.31 16.45 -16.76
C ARG A 312 -0.36 17.66 -16.13
N VAL A 313 -0.45 17.62 -14.81
CA VAL A 313 -0.93 18.72 -13.98
C VAL A 313 0.24 19.20 -13.13
N VAL A 314 0.32 20.51 -12.94
CA VAL A 314 1.29 21.13 -12.05
C VAL A 314 0.54 21.97 -11.02
N PRO A 315 1.10 22.16 -9.81
CA PRO A 315 0.54 23.11 -8.85
C PRO A 315 0.41 24.52 -9.45
N GLU A 316 -0.56 25.29 -8.98
CA GLU A 316 -0.80 26.65 -9.48
C GLU A 316 0.49 27.48 -9.42
N GLY A 317 0.81 28.26 -10.46
CA GLY A 317 2.02 29.09 -10.50
C GLY A 317 3.35 28.33 -10.56
N ALA A 318 3.34 27.00 -10.65
CA ALA A 318 4.54 26.22 -10.96
C ALA A 318 4.87 26.29 -12.47
N ALA A 319 6.14 26.03 -12.80
CA ALA A 319 6.58 25.93 -14.19
C ALA A 319 6.00 24.68 -14.88
N GLU A 320 5.88 24.69 -16.20
CA GLU A 320 5.34 23.55 -16.99
C GLU A 320 6.16 22.27 -16.82
N ASP A 321 7.47 22.40 -16.55
CA ASP A 321 8.40 21.29 -16.32
C ASP A 321 8.49 20.88 -14.84
N TRP A 322 7.60 21.39 -13.98
CA TRP A 322 7.59 21.08 -12.55
C TRP A 322 7.56 19.58 -12.31
N ALA A 323 8.35 19.16 -11.33
CA ALA A 323 8.44 17.81 -10.83
C ALA A 323 8.53 17.85 -9.31
N LEU A 324 7.90 16.89 -8.64
CA LEU A 324 8.06 16.69 -7.21
C LEU A 324 9.52 16.33 -6.90
N VAL A 325 10.25 17.27 -6.29
CA VAL A 325 11.58 17.04 -5.76
C VAL A 325 11.49 17.06 -4.24
N ARG A 326 11.45 15.87 -3.64
CA ARG A 326 11.43 15.74 -2.18
C ARG A 326 12.69 16.38 -1.56
N PRO A 327 12.57 17.20 -0.50
CA PRO A 327 13.72 17.83 0.14
C PRO A 327 14.64 16.82 0.83
N GLY A 328 15.89 17.23 1.08
CA GLY A 328 16.83 16.50 1.95
C GLY A 328 17.10 15.05 1.56
N HIS A 329 17.34 14.19 2.56
CA HIS A 329 17.46 12.75 2.37
C HIS A 329 16.08 12.09 2.44
N SER A 330 15.53 11.76 1.29
CA SER A 330 14.17 11.23 1.16
C SER A 330 14.17 9.75 0.76
N CYS A 331 13.18 9.04 1.28
CA CYS A 331 12.93 7.62 0.98
C CYS A 331 11.48 7.29 1.36
N GLY A 332 11.08 6.04 1.13
CA GLY A 332 9.73 5.57 1.42
C GLY A 332 8.70 6.09 0.42
N THR A 333 7.48 5.55 0.49
CA THR A 333 6.44 5.90 -0.48
C THR A 333 5.56 7.04 0.00
N LEU A 334 4.80 7.61 -0.93
CA LEU A 334 3.87 8.71 -0.67
C LEU A 334 2.56 8.15 -0.10
N THR A 335 1.93 8.90 0.78
CA THR A 335 0.48 8.84 1.00
C THR A 335 -0.11 10.21 0.78
N GLY A 336 -1.42 10.34 0.73
CA GLY A 336 -2.04 11.65 0.55
C GLY A 336 -3.55 11.65 0.72
N THR A 337 -4.09 12.85 0.87
CA THR A 337 -5.53 13.13 0.90
C THR A 337 -5.77 14.58 0.49
N GLY A 338 -6.84 14.84 -0.27
CA GLY A 338 -7.13 16.17 -0.82
C GLY A 338 -5.94 16.76 -1.59
N HIS A 339 -5.42 17.89 -1.13
CA HIS A 339 -4.26 18.58 -1.70
C HIS A 339 -2.93 18.22 -1.01
N PHE A 340 -2.92 17.31 -0.04
CA PHE A 340 -1.73 17.02 0.76
C PHE A 340 -1.08 15.70 0.38
N LEU A 341 0.24 15.72 0.27
CA LEU A 341 1.08 14.54 0.20
C LEU A 341 1.92 14.42 1.48
N PHE A 342 2.08 13.20 1.96
CA PHE A 342 2.86 12.88 3.15
C PHE A 342 3.93 11.86 2.82
N PHE A 343 5.15 12.11 3.25
CA PHE A 343 6.29 11.24 2.97
C PHE A 343 7.48 11.53 3.89
N ARG A 344 8.50 10.68 3.82
CA ARG A 344 9.74 10.88 4.58
C ARG A 344 10.77 11.67 3.76
N ALA A 345 11.23 12.78 4.33
CA ALA A 345 12.34 13.60 3.85
C ALA A 345 13.15 14.08 5.05
N SER A 346 14.10 13.26 5.49
CA SER A 346 14.73 13.28 6.82
C SER A 346 13.71 13.06 7.94
N ASN A 347 12.75 13.95 8.11
CA ASN A 347 11.60 13.83 9.02
C ASN A 347 10.33 13.48 8.24
N PRO A 348 9.24 13.04 8.90
CA PRO A 348 7.93 13.07 8.27
C PRO A 348 7.66 14.48 7.72
N THR A 349 7.21 14.56 6.48
CA THR A 349 7.08 15.81 5.73
C THR A 349 5.74 15.85 5.04
N LEU A 350 5.06 16.99 5.14
CA LEU A 350 3.87 17.33 4.40
C LEU A 350 4.24 18.22 3.21
N LEU A 351 3.65 17.96 2.05
CA LEU A 351 3.60 18.89 0.91
C LEU A 351 2.15 19.31 0.69
N ASP A 352 1.90 20.62 0.69
CA ASP A 352 0.63 21.21 0.30
C ASP A 352 0.67 21.61 -1.19
N LEU A 353 -0.11 20.90 -2.01
CA LEU A 353 -0.22 21.15 -3.45
C LEU A 353 -1.17 22.31 -3.80
N SER A 354 -1.94 22.82 -2.84
CA SER A 354 -2.82 23.98 -3.05
C SER A 354 -2.03 25.30 -3.04
N GLN A 355 -0.84 25.30 -2.44
CA GLN A 355 0.02 26.48 -2.40
C GLN A 355 0.72 26.71 -3.75
N PRO A 356 0.81 27.97 -4.21
CA PRO A 356 1.48 28.28 -5.46
C PRO A 356 2.94 27.80 -5.52
N GLY A 357 3.36 27.35 -6.70
CA GLY A 357 4.72 26.92 -7.00
C GLY A 357 5.06 25.50 -6.55
N GLY A 358 4.19 24.80 -5.81
CA GLY A 358 4.36 23.39 -5.46
C GLY A 358 5.57 23.11 -4.57
N LYS A 359 5.94 24.07 -3.70
CA LYS A 359 7.13 24.01 -2.83
C LYS A 359 6.81 24.19 -1.33
N ALA A 360 5.54 24.13 -0.96
CA ALA A 360 5.10 24.29 0.43
C ALA A 360 5.33 23.01 1.24
N PHE A 361 6.58 22.76 1.61
CA PHE A 361 6.98 21.65 2.47
C PHE A 361 6.96 22.05 3.94
N THR A 362 6.36 21.22 4.78
CA THR A 362 6.40 21.35 6.25
C THR A 362 7.02 20.09 6.85
N ALA A 363 8.18 20.22 7.47
CA ALA A 363 8.81 19.12 8.21
C ALA A 363 8.17 18.99 9.60
N LEU A 364 7.71 17.78 9.92
CA LEU A 364 7.21 17.41 11.24
C LEU A 364 8.39 16.80 12.01
N ALA A 365 9.30 17.67 12.47
CA ALA A 365 10.53 17.28 13.15
C ALA A 365 10.34 17.24 14.68
N PRO A 366 11.22 16.56 15.45
CA PRO A 366 12.42 15.81 15.06
C PRO A 366 12.26 14.28 15.10
N ASN A 367 11.10 13.72 14.74
CA ASN A 367 10.89 12.27 14.73
C ASN A 367 11.15 11.64 13.35
N ARG A 368 10.98 10.32 13.26
CA ARG A 368 11.17 9.52 12.03
C ARG A 368 9.95 8.65 11.73
N ALA A 369 9.44 8.75 10.51
CA ALA A 369 8.48 7.79 9.96
C ALA A 369 9.16 6.48 9.53
N GLY A 370 8.39 5.39 9.45
CA GLY A 370 8.83 4.11 8.91
C GLY A 370 9.31 4.17 7.45
N CYS A 371 9.98 3.12 6.98
CA CYS A 371 10.60 3.10 5.64
C CYS A 371 9.63 2.86 4.46
N TRP A 372 8.43 2.33 4.71
CA TRP A 372 7.45 2.01 3.66
C TRP A 372 6.30 3.04 3.66
N ILE A 373 5.07 2.59 3.95
CA ILE A 373 3.89 3.41 4.22
C ILE A 373 3.74 3.52 5.74
N ASN A 374 3.75 4.75 6.29
CA ASN A 374 3.66 4.95 7.75
C ASN A 374 2.89 6.21 8.14
N MET A 375 2.89 7.26 7.31
CA MET A 375 2.06 8.44 7.52
C MET A 375 0.68 8.18 6.92
N ILE A 376 -0.36 7.95 7.74
CA ILE A 376 -1.68 7.55 7.26
C ILE A 376 -2.70 8.67 7.50
N PRO A 377 -3.20 9.35 6.44
CA PRO A 377 -4.35 10.23 6.55
C PRO A 377 -5.64 9.40 6.62
N ALA A 378 -6.08 9.06 7.83
CA ALA A 378 -7.28 8.24 8.07
C ALA A 378 -7.98 8.65 9.37
N ALA A 379 -9.25 8.26 9.51
CA ALA A 379 -10.07 8.57 10.68
C ALA A 379 -10.09 10.08 11.04
N GLY A 380 -10.05 10.95 10.01
CA GLY A 380 -10.04 12.41 10.16
C GLY A 380 -8.73 12.99 10.71
N ARG A 381 -7.62 12.24 10.70
CA ARG A 381 -6.32 12.64 11.25
C ARG A 381 -5.18 12.19 10.34
N LEU A 382 -4.01 12.80 10.51
CA LEU A 382 -2.75 12.22 10.05
C LEU A 382 -2.13 11.44 11.20
N LEU A 383 -2.07 10.12 11.07
CA LEU A 383 -1.48 9.21 12.06
C LEU A 383 -0.08 8.78 11.62
N ILE A 384 0.87 8.84 12.54
CA ILE A 384 2.28 8.45 12.32
C ILE A 384 2.70 7.58 13.49
N PRO A 385 2.36 6.28 13.50
CA PRO A 385 2.79 5.38 14.56
C PRO A 385 4.31 5.22 14.60
N GLU A 386 4.83 5.01 15.81
CA GLU A 386 6.24 4.74 16.07
C GLU A 386 6.77 3.61 15.17
N ALA A 387 7.84 3.87 14.44
CA ALA A 387 8.48 2.91 13.55
C ALA A 387 10.01 3.10 13.48
N SER A 388 10.59 3.70 14.52
CA SER A 388 11.99 4.11 14.60
C SER A 388 12.76 3.43 15.75
N ALA A 389 12.10 2.82 16.72
CA ALA A 389 12.75 2.12 17.84
C ALA A 389 13.71 1.00 17.37
N SER A 390 13.44 0.37 16.24
CA SER A 390 14.29 -0.67 15.64
C SER A 390 15.26 -0.16 14.57
N CYS A 391 15.46 1.16 14.47
CA CYS A 391 16.27 1.76 13.40
C CYS A 391 17.67 2.18 13.88
N ILE A 392 18.66 2.10 12.98
CA ILE A 392 20.02 2.60 13.20
C ILE A 392 20.14 4.14 13.15
N CYS A 393 19.08 4.86 12.75
CA CYS A 393 19.14 6.30 12.60
C CYS A 393 18.95 7.05 13.95
N ASN A 394 19.74 8.11 14.17
CA ASN A 394 19.75 8.87 15.42
C ASN A 394 18.67 9.98 15.45
N TYR A 395 17.44 9.66 15.85
CA TYR A 395 16.38 10.66 16.09
C TYR A 395 16.04 10.76 17.57
N SER A 396 15.90 11.98 18.09
CA SER A 396 15.74 12.24 19.53
C SER A 396 14.36 11.89 20.08
N ILE A 397 13.34 11.76 19.23
CA ILE A 397 11.96 11.44 19.63
C ILE A 397 11.50 10.17 18.91
N GLN A 398 11.27 9.12 19.69
CA GLN A 398 10.74 7.82 19.27
C GLN A 398 9.32 7.65 19.85
N THR A 399 8.34 8.27 19.20
CA THR A 399 6.93 8.19 19.63
C THR A 399 5.99 8.21 18.43
N SER A 400 4.77 7.75 18.66
CA SER A 400 3.66 7.93 17.72
C SER A 400 3.19 9.38 17.73
N MET A 401 2.78 9.90 16.58
CA MET A 401 2.22 11.25 16.44
C MET A 401 0.87 11.20 15.74
N ALA A 402 0.00 12.14 16.10
CA ALA A 402 -1.28 12.36 15.43
C ALA A 402 -1.49 13.86 15.23
N PHE A 403 -1.91 14.24 14.03
CA PHE A 403 -2.28 15.63 13.71
C PHE A 403 -3.75 15.64 13.29
N ALA A 404 -4.54 16.48 13.95
CA ALA A 404 -5.90 16.79 13.51
C ALA A 404 -5.86 18.02 12.61
N PRO A 405 -6.66 18.07 11.53
CA PRO A 405 -6.89 19.32 10.84
C PRO A 405 -7.57 20.30 11.81
N ILE A 406 -7.09 21.54 11.84
CA ILE A 406 -7.75 22.64 12.55
C ILE A 406 -8.28 23.60 11.49
N SER A 407 -9.56 23.98 11.58
CA SER A 407 -10.06 25.08 10.77
C SER A 407 -9.47 26.40 11.27
N GLU A 408 -9.37 27.39 10.38
CA GLU A 408 -8.88 28.73 10.74
C GLU A 408 -9.76 29.38 11.81
N ALA A 409 -11.07 29.11 11.80
CA ALA A 409 -12.01 29.54 12.83
C ALA A 409 -11.80 28.86 14.20
N GLU A 410 -11.44 27.57 14.23
CA GLU A 410 -11.12 26.84 15.48
C GLU A 410 -9.76 27.24 16.06
N ARG A 411 -8.82 27.66 15.19
CA ARG A 411 -7.48 28.12 15.56
C ARG A 411 -7.53 29.40 16.41
N GLU A 412 -8.50 30.28 16.17
CA GLU A 412 -8.69 31.49 16.97
C GLU A 412 -9.38 31.23 18.33
N SER A 413 -10.06 30.09 18.51
CA SER A 413 -11.00 29.93 19.62
C SER A 413 -10.61 28.93 20.71
N SER A 414 -9.59 28.08 20.55
CA SER A 414 -9.50 26.90 21.45
C SER A 414 -8.13 26.28 21.74
N LEU A 415 -7.04 26.72 21.12
CA LEU A 415 -5.71 26.14 21.39
C LEU A 415 -4.73 27.22 21.84
N PRO A 416 -4.15 27.12 23.04
CA PRO A 416 -3.14 28.06 23.48
C PRO A 416 -1.94 27.96 22.54
N THR A 417 -1.53 29.11 22.02
CA THR A 417 -0.28 29.29 21.29
C THR A 417 0.90 28.96 22.21
N LEU A 418 2.04 28.62 21.61
CA LEU A 418 3.27 28.38 22.38
C LEU A 418 3.62 29.60 23.25
N GLU A 419 3.34 30.81 22.77
CA GLU A 419 3.54 32.06 23.51
C GLU A 419 2.59 32.16 24.71
N GLU A 420 1.32 31.78 24.59
CA GLU A 420 0.36 31.75 25.71
C GLU A 420 0.73 30.71 26.78
N VAL A 421 1.29 29.57 26.39
CA VAL A 421 1.77 28.55 27.33
C VAL A 421 3.04 29.01 28.06
N LEU A 422 3.93 29.73 27.36
CA LEU A 422 5.19 30.22 27.94
C LEU A 422 4.97 31.42 28.87
N VAL A 423 3.97 32.27 28.60
CA VAL A 423 3.63 33.43 29.45
C VAL A 423 2.88 33.01 30.72
N ALA A 424 2.16 31.88 30.70
CA ALA A 424 1.47 31.36 31.89
C ALA A 424 2.40 30.73 32.95
N GLY A 425 3.71 30.70 32.71
CA GLY A 425 4.74 30.13 33.58
C GLY A 425 5.58 31.13 34.39
N GLU A 426 5.29 32.43 34.31
CA GLU A 426 5.82 33.48 35.21
C GLU A 426 4.74 33.90 36.23
#